data_AF-A0A7W1IWT0-F1
#
_entry.id   AF-A0A7W1IWT0-F1
#
_cell.length_a   1.000
_cell.length_b   1.000
_cell.length_c   1.000
_cell.angle_alpha   90.00
_cell.angle_beta   90.00
_cell.angle_gamma   90.00
#
_symmetry.space_group_name_H-M   'P 1'
#
loop_
_entity.id
_entity.type
_entity.pdbx_description
1 polymer ?
#
loop_
_entity_poly.entity_id
_entity_poly.type
_entity_poly.pdbx_seq_one_letter_code
_entity_poly.pdbx_strand_id
1 'polypeptide(L)'
;MRLIKPTERGLYVEPGDFYIDPWLPVERAVLTHAHADHTYRGSKNYLVSKEGERLFRTRLWNEGNIETASYGEIKNLNGVKVSLHPAGHVLGSAQVRVEYKGEVWVASGDYKLTYDPTCAAFEPVKCHAFITEATFGLPIYRWTKPEILFEEVNEWWRGNVEKGKATVIFAYSLGKAQRIMKSVDASIGKIFTHGAVERLTRDYREMGVELPPTRYVGEVENRKDFAGSLIIAPPSAQDTPWTRRFGAHSTGFASGWMRIRGARRRRAVDRGIILSDHADWDELLTAINATEAEQIWVTHGSIETVVKYLKSIGKDARPLETKFVGDSVEEEREQDSGGRGREAEEVGF
;
A
#
# COMPACT_ATOMS: atom_id res chain seq x y z
N MET A 1 23.59 -17.72 -13.17
CA MET A 1 22.64 -18.29 -12.17
C MET A 1 21.88 -17.10 -11.58
N ARG A 2 20.53 -17.13 -11.48
CA ARG A 2 19.76 -15.97 -11.00
C ARG A 2 19.98 -15.75 -9.50
N LEU A 3 20.25 -14.51 -9.06
CA LEU A 3 20.48 -14.17 -7.65
C LEU A 3 19.19 -14.29 -6.82
N ILE A 4 18.06 -13.86 -7.38
CA ILE A 4 16.73 -13.98 -6.77
C ILE A 4 15.93 -15.00 -7.59
N LYS A 5 15.30 -15.98 -6.92
CA LYS A 5 14.54 -17.04 -7.55
C LYS A 5 13.15 -17.16 -6.91
N PRO A 6 12.06 -17.23 -7.69
CA PRO A 6 10.76 -17.55 -7.13
C PRO A 6 10.74 -19.02 -6.66
N THR A 7 10.15 -19.27 -5.51
CA THR A 7 9.86 -20.61 -4.98
C THR A 7 8.43 -20.62 -4.43
N GLU A 8 7.92 -21.76 -4.01
CA GLU A 8 6.58 -21.85 -3.41
C GLU A 8 6.40 -21.02 -2.12
N ARG A 9 7.50 -20.59 -1.50
CA ARG A 9 7.55 -19.78 -0.28
C ARG A 9 7.79 -18.29 -0.52
N GLY A 10 8.15 -17.85 -1.73
CA GLY A 10 8.43 -16.45 -2.03
C GLY A 10 9.69 -16.26 -2.89
N LEU A 11 10.26 -15.04 -2.86
CA LEU A 11 11.47 -14.70 -3.61
C LEU A 11 12.72 -15.07 -2.79
N TYR A 12 13.36 -16.18 -3.13
CA TYR A 12 14.52 -16.70 -2.39
C TYR A 12 15.84 -16.13 -2.90
N VAL A 13 16.68 -15.69 -1.96
CA VAL A 13 18.07 -15.26 -2.20
C VAL A 13 19.00 -16.31 -1.63
N GLU A 14 19.35 -17.29 -2.47
CA GLU A 14 20.06 -18.51 -2.05
C GLU A 14 21.41 -18.25 -1.35
N PRO A 15 22.32 -17.38 -1.85
CA PRO A 15 23.59 -17.13 -1.16
C PRO A 15 23.42 -16.45 0.21
N GLY A 16 22.33 -15.70 0.39
CA GLY A 16 22.01 -14.99 1.63
C GLY A 16 21.18 -15.83 2.61
N ASP A 17 20.57 -16.90 2.12
CA ASP A 17 19.61 -17.74 2.83
C ASP A 17 18.50 -16.93 3.53
N PHE A 18 17.78 -16.14 2.73
CA PHE A 18 16.60 -15.37 3.15
C PHE A 18 15.59 -15.24 2.01
N TYR A 19 14.36 -14.86 2.35
CA TYR A 19 13.28 -14.60 1.42
C TYR A 19 12.89 -13.13 1.45
N ILE A 20 12.55 -12.57 0.29
CA ILE A 20 11.88 -11.28 0.17
C ILE A 20 10.38 -11.56 0.09
N ASP A 21 9.60 -10.90 0.95
CA ASP A 21 8.12 -11.01 1.05
C ASP A 21 7.60 -12.45 0.93
N PRO A 22 7.96 -13.34 1.88
CA PRO A 22 7.57 -14.74 1.80
C PRO A 22 6.06 -14.95 1.98
N TRP A 23 5.52 -15.99 1.34
CA TRP A 23 4.11 -16.41 1.43
C TRP A 23 3.86 -17.49 2.48
N LEU A 24 4.92 -17.95 3.15
CA LEU A 24 4.89 -18.96 4.21
C LEU A 24 5.96 -18.62 5.25
N PRO A 25 5.84 -19.14 6.49
CA PRO A 25 6.89 -18.99 7.50
C PRO A 25 8.26 -19.46 7.00
N VAL A 26 9.31 -18.68 7.24
CA VAL A 26 10.71 -18.96 6.87
C VAL A 26 11.68 -18.61 8.00
N GLU A 27 12.96 -18.98 7.84
CA GLU A 27 13.99 -18.66 8.84
C GLU A 27 14.31 -17.15 8.89
N ARG A 28 14.43 -16.51 7.71
CA ARG A 28 14.71 -15.07 7.56
C ARG A 28 13.85 -14.47 6.44
N ALA A 29 13.11 -13.43 6.76
CA ALA A 29 12.30 -12.65 5.84
C ALA A 29 12.83 -11.21 5.76
N VAL A 30 12.95 -10.66 4.56
CA VAL A 30 13.18 -9.24 4.32
C VAL A 30 11.89 -8.69 3.73
N LEU A 31 11.25 -7.74 4.42
CA LEU A 31 9.93 -7.27 4.02
C LEU A 31 10.00 -5.91 3.34
N THR A 32 9.30 -5.77 2.21
CA THR A 32 9.21 -4.50 1.48
C THR A 32 8.30 -3.51 2.20
N HIS A 33 7.13 -3.94 2.67
CA HIS A 33 6.17 -3.04 3.32
C HIS A 33 5.15 -3.78 4.19
N ALA A 34 4.31 -3.02 4.91
CA ALA A 34 3.45 -3.53 5.98
C ALA A 34 2.00 -3.87 5.55
N HIS A 35 1.73 -4.11 4.26
CA HIS A 35 0.43 -4.69 3.86
C HIS A 35 0.39 -6.19 4.12
N ALA A 36 -0.82 -6.70 4.31
CA ALA A 36 -1.04 -8.04 4.87
C ALA A 36 -0.56 -9.16 3.95
N ASP A 37 -0.60 -8.93 2.65
CA ASP A 37 -0.12 -9.80 1.58
C ASP A 37 1.40 -9.87 1.48
N HIS A 38 2.12 -8.89 2.08
CA HIS A 38 3.59 -8.88 2.18
C HIS A 38 4.11 -9.22 3.59
N THR A 39 3.28 -9.11 4.64
CA THR A 39 3.66 -9.40 6.02
C THR A 39 3.16 -10.76 6.52
N TYR A 40 3.68 -11.86 5.96
CA TYR A 40 3.30 -13.20 6.43
C TYR A 40 3.93 -13.52 7.80
N ARG A 41 3.08 -13.90 8.76
CA ARG A 41 3.47 -14.25 10.14
C ARG A 41 4.20 -15.60 10.24
N GLY A 42 4.87 -15.82 11.37
CA GLY A 42 5.48 -17.10 11.76
C GLY A 42 6.95 -17.29 11.35
N SER A 43 7.55 -16.35 10.60
CA SER A 43 9.00 -16.39 10.35
C SER A 43 9.78 -16.09 11.63
N LYS A 44 11.00 -16.64 11.76
CA LYS A 44 11.82 -16.46 12.97
C LYS A 44 12.48 -15.09 13.04
N ASN A 45 12.99 -14.60 11.91
CA ASN A 45 13.67 -13.31 11.82
C ASN A 45 13.07 -12.49 10.68
N TYR A 46 12.87 -11.20 10.93
CA TYR A 46 12.42 -10.22 9.97
C TYR A 46 13.44 -9.07 9.90
N LEU A 47 13.78 -8.65 8.70
CA LEU A 47 14.46 -7.38 8.43
C LEU A 47 13.47 -6.44 7.76
N VAL A 48 13.23 -5.29 8.38
CA VAL A 48 12.25 -4.30 7.91
C VAL A 48 12.83 -2.88 7.96
N SER A 49 12.18 -1.92 7.30
CA SER A 49 12.59 -0.52 7.41
C SER A 49 12.36 -0.01 8.83
N LYS A 50 13.31 0.78 9.34
CA LYS A 50 13.17 1.45 10.64
C LYS A 50 12.02 2.45 10.64
N GLU A 51 11.79 3.09 9.50
CA GLU A 51 10.78 4.11 9.27
C GLU A 51 9.35 3.56 9.34
N GLY A 52 9.17 2.25 9.13
CA GLY A 52 7.90 1.54 9.25
C GLY A 52 7.77 0.65 10.47
N GLU A 53 8.73 0.67 11.41
CA GLU A 53 8.87 -0.36 12.45
C GLU A 53 7.56 -0.66 13.19
N ARG A 54 6.81 0.37 13.58
CA ARG A 54 5.54 0.18 14.32
C ARG A 54 4.49 -0.52 13.48
N LEU A 55 4.37 -0.21 12.19
CA LEU A 55 3.41 -0.87 11.30
C LEU A 55 3.75 -2.35 11.14
N PHE A 56 5.03 -2.67 10.94
CA PHE A 56 5.48 -4.06 10.88
C PHE A 56 5.20 -4.79 12.19
N ARG A 57 5.51 -4.20 13.34
CA ARG A 57 5.19 -4.77 14.66
C ARG A 57 3.70 -5.01 14.85
N THR A 58 2.88 -4.04 14.46
CA THR A 58 1.41 -4.12 14.50
C THR A 58 0.87 -5.25 13.63
N ARG A 59 1.45 -5.47 12.44
CA ARG A 59 1.05 -6.51 11.47
C ARG A 59 1.54 -7.91 11.82
N LEU A 60 2.76 -7.99 12.34
CA LEU A 60 3.39 -9.24 12.75
C LEU A 60 3.04 -9.62 14.20
N TRP A 61 2.19 -8.84 14.87
CA TRP A 61 1.79 -9.04 16.27
C TRP A 61 2.96 -9.14 17.25
N ASN A 62 4.06 -8.44 16.95
CA ASN A 62 5.34 -8.56 17.66
C ASN A 62 5.89 -10.01 17.73
N GLU A 63 5.47 -10.90 16.83
CA GLU A 63 6.02 -12.26 16.72
C GLU A 63 7.35 -12.26 15.95
N GLY A 64 8.28 -13.11 16.39
CA GLY A 64 9.61 -13.26 15.79
C GLY A 64 10.58 -12.12 16.14
N ASN A 65 11.82 -12.27 15.72
CA ASN A 65 12.85 -11.26 15.89
C ASN A 65 12.76 -10.22 14.77
N ILE A 66 12.32 -9.00 15.08
CA ILE A 66 12.19 -7.90 14.12
C ILE A 66 13.42 -6.99 14.24
N GLU A 67 14.35 -7.14 13.30
CA GLU A 67 15.48 -6.24 13.09
C GLU A 67 15.07 -5.11 12.13
N THR A 68 15.57 -3.90 12.41
CA THR A 68 15.36 -2.74 11.55
C THR A 68 16.65 -2.29 10.87
N ALA A 69 16.50 -1.73 9.68
CA ALA A 69 17.53 -1.00 8.96
C ALA A 69 16.96 0.37 8.53
N SER A 70 17.74 1.43 8.73
CA SER A 70 17.37 2.73 8.14
C SER A 70 17.54 2.67 6.62
N TYR A 71 16.87 3.53 5.87
CA TYR A 71 17.08 3.57 4.42
C TYR A 71 18.57 3.76 4.06
N GLY A 72 19.05 2.97 3.09
CA GLY A 72 20.45 2.93 2.66
C GLY A 72 21.42 2.22 3.61
N GLU A 73 21.01 1.82 4.82
CA GLU A 73 21.84 1.04 5.73
C GLU A 73 22.10 -0.36 5.14
N ILE A 74 23.39 -0.75 5.09
CA ILE A 74 23.79 -2.05 4.54
C ILE A 74 23.85 -3.09 5.66
N LYS A 75 23.02 -4.12 5.53
CA LYS A 75 23.09 -5.37 6.31
C LYS A 75 23.82 -6.44 5.51
N ASN A 76 24.66 -7.23 6.18
CA ASN A 76 25.31 -8.38 5.56
C ASN A 76 24.62 -9.67 6.00
N LEU A 77 23.98 -10.36 5.06
CA LEU A 77 23.31 -11.65 5.28
C LEU A 77 24.09 -12.73 4.53
N ASN A 78 24.89 -13.52 5.26
CA ASN A 78 25.73 -14.60 4.68
C ASN A 78 26.61 -14.15 3.49
N GLY A 79 27.18 -12.94 3.57
CA GLY A 79 28.04 -12.37 2.52
C GLY A 79 27.28 -11.69 1.36
N VAL A 80 25.95 -11.62 1.43
CA VAL A 80 25.10 -10.79 0.57
C VAL A 80 24.86 -9.45 1.26
N LYS A 81 25.10 -8.35 0.56
CA LYS A 81 24.76 -7.00 1.06
C LYS A 81 23.30 -6.72 0.73
N VAL A 82 22.53 -6.37 1.74
CA VAL A 82 21.11 -6.01 1.63
C VAL A 82 20.91 -4.60 2.16
N SER A 83 20.20 -3.76 1.42
CA SER A 83 19.78 -2.44 1.87
C SER A 83 18.34 -2.15 1.45
N LEU A 84 17.66 -1.32 2.23
CA LEU A 84 16.29 -0.90 2.00
C LEU A 84 16.29 0.53 1.45
N HIS A 85 15.50 0.81 0.41
CA HIS A 85 15.43 2.14 -0.22
C HIS A 85 13.97 2.58 -0.35
N PRO A 86 13.61 3.85 -0.17
CA PRO A 86 12.22 4.31 -0.23
C PRO A 86 11.46 3.86 -1.50
N ALA A 87 10.24 3.34 -1.31
CA ALA A 87 9.35 2.92 -2.42
C ALA A 87 8.20 3.91 -2.70
N GLY A 88 7.91 4.86 -1.81
CA GLY A 88 6.82 5.83 -2.02
C GLY A 88 5.40 5.27 -1.86
N HIS A 89 5.24 3.98 -1.56
CA HIS A 89 3.93 3.32 -1.50
C HIS A 89 3.13 3.70 -0.24
N VAL A 90 3.66 3.32 0.93
CA VAL A 90 3.14 3.63 2.28
C VAL A 90 4.29 3.96 3.25
N LEU A 91 3.98 4.44 4.46
CA LEU A 91 5.00 4.70 5.48
C LEU A 91 5.85 3.45 5.75
N GLY A 92 7.17 3.60 5.62
CA GLY A 92 8.12 2.50 5.76
C GLY A 92 8.24 1.55 4.56
N SER A 93 7.51 1.78 3.47
CA SER A 93 7.65 0.96 2.26
C SER A 93 9.04 1.12 1.63
N ALA A 94 9.63 -0.01 1.24
CA ALA A 94 10.99 -0.09 0.77
C ALA A 94 11.15 -1.04 -0.42
N GLN A 95 11.98 -0.63 -1.36
CA GLN A 95 12.64 -1.51 -2.32
C GLN A 95 13.76 -2.26 -1.61
N VAL A 96 13.91 -3.56 -1.90
CA VAL A 96 14.97 -4.40 -1.35
C VAL A 96 16.09 -4.51 -2.38
N ARG A 97 17.22 -3.86 -2.10
CA ARG A 97 18.45 -3.96 -2.91
C ARG A 97 19.30 -5.11 -2.38
N VAL A 98 19.70 -6.01 -3.27
CA VAL A 98 20.51 -7.19 -2.99
C VAL A 98 21.76 -7.16 -3.87
N GLU A 99 22.94 -7.13 -3.25
CA GLU A 99 24.22 -7.14 -3.96
C GLU A 99 25.05 -8.38 -3.56
N TYR A 100 25.48 -9.13 -4.55
CA TYR A 100 26.36 -10.28 -4.37
C TYR A 100 27.39 -10.36 -5.49
N LYS A 101 28.68 -10.36 -5.12
CA LYS A 101 29.83 -10.43 -6.08
C LYS A 101 29.76 -9.39 -7.22
N GLY A 102 29.26 -8.19 -6.91
CA GLY A 102 29.13 -7.08 -7.86
C GLY A 102 27.83 -7.07 -8.67
N GLU A 103 27.05 -8.17 -8.67
CA GLU A 103 25.72 -8.21 -9.27
C GLU A 103 24.68 -7.61 -8.31
N VAL A 104 23.80 -6.75 -8.83
CA VAL A 104 22.82 -5.99 -8.04
C VAL A 104 21.42 -6.27 -8.56
N TRP A 105 20.55 -6.78 -7.70
CA TRP A 105 19.13 -6.96 -7.95
C TRP A 105 18.33 -6.05 -7.02
N VAL A 106 17.22 -5.50 -7.53
CA VAL A 106 16.30 -4.70 -6.73
C VAL A 106 14.90 -5.28 -6.90
N ALA A 107 14.28 -5.67 -5.78
CA ALA A 107 12.85 -5.97 -5.73
C ALA A 107 12.10 -4.74 -5.25
N SER A 108 11.19 -4.21 -6.08
CA SER A 108 10.54 -2.94 -5.78
C SER A 108 9.58 -3.01 -4.59
N GLY A 109 8.96 -4.17 -4.36
CA GLY A 109 7.69 -4.24 -3.66
C GLY A 109 6.63 -3.42 -4.41
N ASP A 110 5.62 -2.96 -3.69
CA ASP A 110 4.69 -1.97 -4.21
C ASP A 110 5.31 -0.58 -4.10
N TYR A 111 5.05 0.27 -5.10
CA TYR A 111 5.67 1.59 -5.19
C TYR A 111 4.82 2.56 -6.00
N LYS A 112 5.01 3.86 -5.78
CA LYS A 112 4.50 4.93 -6.64
C LYS A 112 5.49 6.09 -6.68
N LEU A 113 5.44 6.86 -7.76
CA LEU A 113 6.32 8.03 -7.91
C LEU A 113 5.61 9.33 -7.51
N THR A 114 4.28 9.36 -7.59
CA THR A 114 3.48 10.50 -7.13
C THR A 114 3.82 10.82 -5.67
N TYR A 115 4.04 12.11 -5.41
CA TYR A 115 4.28 12.62 -4.07
C TYR A 115 3.16 12.21 -3.10
N ASP A 116 3.57 11.74 -1.92
CA ASP A 116 2.70 11.40 -0.81
C ASP A 116 3.26 12.05 0.47
N PRO A 117 2.49 12.92 1.14
CA PRO A 117 2.94 13.60 2.35
C PRO A 117 3.00 12.69 3.60
N THR A 118 2.71 11.40 3.47
CA THR A 118 2.66 10.42 4.57
C THR A 118 3.78 9.38 4.52
N CYS A 119 4.64 9.39 3.50
CA CYS A 119 5.79 8.49 3.40
C CYS A 119 6.97 9.12 2.65
N ALA A 120 8.14 8.47 2.70
CA ALA A 120 9.30 8.88 1.93
C ALA A 120 9.03 8.69 0.42
N ALA A 121 9.48 9.64 -0.40
CA ALA A 121 9.33 9.56 -1.86
C ALA A 121 10.17 8.41 -2.45
N PHE A 122 9.71 7.83 -3.56
CA PHE A 122 10.44 6.78 -4.28
C PHE A 122 11.87 7.21 -4.64
N GLU A 123 12.84 6.35 -4.33
CA GLU A 123 14.25 6.56 -4.66
C GLU A 123 14.68 5.64 -5.81
N PRO A 124 15.05 6.15 -6.99
CA PRO A 124 15.56 5.29 -8.06
C PRO A 124 16.86 4.59 -7.67
N VAL A 125 16.88 3.25 -7.74
CA VAL A 125 18.07 2.44 -7.45
C VAL A 125 18.61 1.82 -8.75
N LYS A 126 19.84 2.18 -9.11
CA LYS A 126 20.53 1.55 -10.25
C LYS A 126 20.82 0.08 -9.96
N CYS A 127 20.49 -0.82 -10.89
CA CYS A 127 20.66 -2.25 -10.71
C CYS A 127 20.87 -2.99 -12.04
N HIS A 128 21.31 -4.24 -11.97
CA HIS A 128 21.43 -5.09 -13.16
C HIS A 128 20.07 -5.77 -13.48
N ALA A 129 19.33 -6.14 -12.44
CA ALA A 129 18.00 -6.72 -12.57
C ALA A 129 16.99 -6.02 -11.64
N PHE A 130 15.84 -5.63 -12.19
CA PHE A 130 14.75 -4.99 -11.47
C PHE A 130 13.52 -5.88 -11.48
N ILE A 131 13.01 -6.27 -10.30
CA ILE A 131 11.73 -6.95 -10.12
C ILE A 131 10.70 -5.88 -9.76
N THR A 132 9.69 -5.72 -10.61
CA THR A 132 8.71 -4.63 -10.51
C THR A 132 7.27 -5.15 -10.48
N GLU A 133 6.43 -4.54 -9.65
CA GLU A 133 4.98 -4.72 -9.71
C GLU A 133 4.36 -4.09 -10.98
N ALA A 134 3.16 -4.52 -11.36
CA ALA A 134 2.41 -4.01 -12.49
C ALA A 134 0.91 -3.95 -12.21
N THR A 135 0.51 -3.62 -10.97
CA THR A 135 -0.90 -3.58 -10.52
C THR A 135 -1.75 -2.76 -11.48
N PHE A 136 -1.26 -1.57 -11.86
CA PHE A 136 -1.88 -0.70 -12.85
C PHE A 136 -1.08 -0.59 -14.16
N GLY A 137 -0.47 -1.70 -14.59
CA GLY A 137 0.32 -1.83 -15.82
C GLY A 137 -0.47 -1.80 -17.13
N LEU A 138 -1.57 -1.03 -17.21
CA LEU A 138 -2.30 -0.77 -18.46
C LEU A 138 -2.28 0.73 -18.79
N PRO A 139 -2.09 1.14 -20.06
CA PRO A 139 -2.03 2.56 -20.46
C PRO A 139 -3.24 3.43 -20.12
N ILE A 140 -4.38 2.82 -19.78
CA ILE A 140 -5.60 3.52 -19.34
C ILE A 140 -5.49 4.09 -17.92
N TYR A 141 -4.62 3.50 -17.10
CA TYR A 141 -4.33 4.00 -15.76
C TYR A 141 -3.32 5.13 -15.87
N ARG A 142 -3.82 6.32 -15.55
CA ARG A 142 -3.07 7.57 -15.49
C ARG A 142 -3.66 8.38 -14.35
N TRP A 143 -2.86 8.67 -13.33
CA TRP A 143 -3.33 9.32 -12.13
C TRP A 143 -3.61 10.78 -12.35
N THR A 144 -4.70 11.24 -11.76
CA THR A 144 -4.96 12.66 -11.62
C THR A 144 -3.94 13.23 -10.64
N LYS A 145 -3.39 14.41 -10.94
CA LYS A 145 -2.47 15.09 -10.03
C LYS A 145 -3.10 15.25 -8.63
N PRO A 146 -2.36 15.00 -7.54
CA PRO A 146 -2.91 15.04 -6.18
C PRO A 146 -3.67 16.35 -5.86
N GLU A 147 -3.16 17.49 -6.31
CA GLU A 147 -3.75 18.80 -5.99
C GLU A 147 -5.16 18.93 -6.58
N ILE A 148 -5.37 18.42 -7.79
CA ILE A 148 -6.68 18.42 -8.46
C ILE A 148 -7.61 17.42 -7.77
N LEU A 149 -7.11 16.21 -7.49
CA LEU A 149 -7.89 15.14 -6.88
C LEU A 149 -8.40 15.54 -5.49
N PHE A 150 -7.56 16.14 -4.65
CA PHE A 150 -7.95 16.51 -3.30
C PHE A 150 -8.78 17.79 -3.25
N GLU A 151 -8.64 18.72 -4.20
CA GLU A 151 -9.59 19.82 -4.32
C GLU A 151 -11.00 19.31 -4.67
N GLU A 152 -11.10 18.36 -5.59
CA GLU A 152 -12.37 17.70 -5.92
C GLU A 152 -13.03 16.99 -4.71
N VAL A 153 -12.21 16.40 -3.83
CA VAL A 153 -12.68 15.79 -2.56
C VAL A 153 -13.11 16.86 -1.56
N ASN A 154 -12.37 17.96 -1.46
CA ASN A 154 -12.70 19.09 -0.59
C ASN A 154 -14.00 19.77 -1.01
N GLU A 155 -14.20 20.05 -2.30
CA GLU A 155 -15.45 20.58 -2.85
C GLU A 155 -16.65 19.68 -2.54
N TRP A 156 -16.48 18.36 -2.70
CA TRP A 156 -17.51 17.39 -2.34
C TRP A 156 -17.85 17.44 -0.86
N TRP A 157 -16.83 17.48 0.00
CA TRP A 157 -17.03 17.54 1.44
C TRP A 157 -17.73 18.84 1.86
N ARG A 158 -17.29 20.01 1.37
CA ARG A 158 -17.97 21.30 1.61
C ARG A 158 -19.44 21.26 1.17
N GLY A 159 -19.72 20.72 -0.02
CA GLY A 159 -21.10 20.58 -0.50
C GLY A 159 -21.96 19.62 0.34
N ASN A 160 -21.37 18.64 1.02
CA ASN A 160 -22.09 17.79 1.98
C ASN A 160 -22.30 18.49 3.33
N VAL A 161 -21.34 19.31 3.78
CA VAL A 161 -21.49 20.17 4.97
C VAL A 161 -22.71 21.08 4.83
N GLU A 162 -22.84 21.78 3.70
CA GLU A 162 -23.98 22.68 3.41
C GLU A 162 -25.33 21.94 3.44
N LYS A 163 -25.33 20.65 3.10
CA LYS A 163 -26.53 19.79 3.09
C LYS A 163 -26.77 19.07 4.42
N GLY A 164 -25.94 19.30 5.43
CA GLY A 164 -25.99 18.60 6.72
C GLY A 164 -25.71 17.09 6.60
N LYS A 165 -24.99 16.66 5.56
CA LYS A 165 -24.66 15.25 5.31
C LYS A 165 -23.25 14.93 5.78
N ALA A 166 -23.06 13.73 6.31
CA ALA A 166 -21.71 13.19 6.51
C ALA A 166 -21.08 12.77 5.17
N THR A 167 -19.77 12.90 5.04
CA THR A 167 -18.99 12.41 3.91
C THR A 167 -18.25 11.15 4.33
N VAL A 168 -18.60 9.99 3.76
CA VAL A 168 -18.00 8.71 4.13
C VAL A 168 -17.09 8.24 2.99
N ILE A 169 -15.79 8.11 3.25
CA ILE A 169 -14.82 7.60 2.29
C ILE A 169 -14.36 6.21 2.72
N PHE A 170 -14.59 5.24 1.85
CA PHE A 170 -14.04 3.90 1.97
C PHE A 170 -12.66 3.85 1.33
N ALA A 171 -11.64 3.51 2.13
CA ALA A 171 -10.24 3.44 1.74
C ALA A 171 -9.54 2.36 2.54
N TYR A 172 -8.50 1.73 1.97
CA TYR A 172 -7.66 0.79 2.72
C TYR A 172 -7.16 1.39 4.02
N SER A 173 -7.23 0.59 5.08
CA SER A 173 -6.90 1.03 6.44
C SER A 173 -5.44 1.47 6.60
N LEU A 174 -4.54 0.92 5.77
CA LEU A 174 -3.12 1.29 5.67
C LEU A 174 -2.84 1.98 4.33
N GLY A 175 -2.22 3.17 4.36
CA GLY A 175 -1.83 3.93 3.18
C GLY A 175 -2.92 4.94 2.79
N LYS A 176 -3.84 4.53 1.92
CA LYS A 176 -4.90 5.38 1.35
C LYS A 176 -5.65 6.20 2.40
N ALA A 177 -6.05 5.59 3.52
CA ALA A 177 -6.75 6.32 4.58
C ALA A 177 -5.93 7.49 5.14
N GLN A 178 -4.67 7.25 5.49
CA GLN A 178 -3.78 8.28 6.04
C GLN A 178 -3.44 9.35 4.99
N ARG A 179 -3.21 8.95 3.74
CA ARG A 179 -2.98 9.88 2.63
C ARG A 179 -4.16 10.82 2.41
N ILE A 180 -5.39 10.28 2.45
CA ILE A 180 -6.61 11.11 2.37
C ILE A 180 -6.67 12.08 3.55
N MET A 181 -6.47 11.60 4.78
CA MET A 181 -6.48 12.47 5.97
C MET A 181 -5.48 13.61 5.86
N LYS A 182 -4.26 13.34 5.39
CA LYS A 182 -3.21 14.35 5.28
C LYS A 182 -3.45 15.37 4.17
N SER A 183 -4.19 14.99 3.12
CA SER A 183 -4.28 15.78 1.89
C SER A 183 -5.57 16.59 1.76
N VAL A 184 -6.62 16.27 2.53
CA VAL A 184 -7.83 17.08 2.59
C VAL A 184 -7.63 18.35 3.44
N ASP A 185 -8.44 19.37 3.16
CA ASP A 185 -8.51 20.58 3.97
C ASP A 185 -9.28 20.29 5.27
N ALA A 186 -8.55 19.95 6.33
CA ALA A 186 -9.12 19.61 7.63
C ALA A 186 -9.85 20.77 8.32
N SER A 187 -9.81 22.00 7.79
CA SER A 187 -10.60 23.13 8.31
C SER A 187 -12.09 23.05 7.93
N ILE A 188 -12.45 22.24 6.93
CA ILE A 188 -13.84 22.06 6.45
C ILE A 188 -14.72 21.47 7.56
N GLY A 189 -14.18 20.57 8.38
CA GLY A 189 -14.94 19.94 9.46
C GLY A 189 -14.16 18.87 10.22
N LYS A 190 -14.87 18.19 11.13
CA LYS A 190 -14.28 17.12 11.94
C LYS A 190 -13.98 15.88 11.09
N ILE A 191 -12.90 15.18 11.42
CA ILE A 191 -12.53 13.91 10.81
C ILE A 191 -12.76 12.78 11.82
N PHE A 192 -13.51 11.77 11.42
CA PHE A 192 -13.74 10.55 12.17
C PHE A 192 -13.19 9.33 11.43
N THR A 193 -12.83 8.32 12.20
CA THR A 193 -12.19 7.11 11.67
C THR A 193 -12.88 5.85 12.20
N HIS A 194 -12.97 4.84 11.35
CA HIS A 194 -13.24 3.48 11.80
C HIS A 194 -12.07 2.95 12.65
N GLY A 195 -12.31 2.01 13.57
CA GLY A 195 -11.28 1.52 14.51
C GLY A 195 -10.04 0.93 13.82
N ALA A 196 -10.24 0.15 12.75
CA ALA A 196 -9.14 -0.37 11.92
C ALA A 196 -8.26 0.73 11.31
N VAL A 197 -8.87 1.86 10.91
CA VAL A 197 -8.15 3.02 10.37
C VAL A 197 -7.46 3.79 11.51
N GLU A 198 -8.15 4.02 12.64
CA GLU A 198 -7.58 4.76 13.77
C GLU A 198 -6.35 4.06 14.36
N ARG A 199 -6.38 2.73 14.48
CA ARG A 199 -5.24 1.94 14.98
C ARG A 199 -3.96 2.23 14.18
N LEU A 200 -4.03 2.18 12.85
CA LEU A 200 -2.89 2.42 11.97
C LEU A 200 -2.54 3.91 11.87
N THR A 201 -3.52 4.80 12.00
CA THR A 201 -3.31 6.25 12.07
C THR A 201 -2.50 6.63 13.30
N ARG A 202 -2.74 5.96 14.43
CA ARG A 202 -1.93 6.11 15.64
C ARG A 202 -0.47 5.68 15.40
N ASP A 203 -0.24 4.56 14.73
CA ASP A 203 1.11 4.12 14.38
C ASP A 203 1.83 5.15 13.50
N TYR A 204 1.15 5.74 12.51
CA TYR A 204 1.70 6.85 11.70
C TYR A 204 2.12 8.04 12.55
N ARG A 205 1.26 8.49 13.49
CA ARG A 205 1.58 9.60 14.41
C ARG A 205 2.76 9.28 15.31
N GLU A 206 2.82 8.07 15.87
CA GLU A 206 3.91 7.64 16.75
C GLU A 206 5.25 7.48 16.01
N MET A 207 5.23 7.35 14.68
CA MET A 207 6.42 7.39 13.81
C MET A 207 6.70 8.79 13.22
N GLY A 208 6.00 9.83 13.70
CA GLY A 208 6.30 11.22 13.37
C GLY A 208 5.54 11.79 12.17
N VAL A 209 4.58 11.07 11.58
CA VAL A 209 3.72 11.64 10.54
C VAL A 209 2.67 12.54 11.18
N GLU A 210 2.74 13.83 10.88
CA GLU A 210 1.72 14.79 11.30
C GLU A 210 0.41 14.56 10.55
N LEU A 211 -0.62 14.05 11.21
CA LEU A 211 -1.97 13.90 10.65
C LEU A 211 -2.94 14.82 11.39
N PRO A 212 -3.98 15.36 10.72
CA PRO A 212 -4.99 16.16 11.40
C PRO A 212 -5.65 15.38 12.56
N PRO A 213 -6.23 16.08 13.55
CA PRO A 213 -6.92 15.42 14.65
C PRO A 213 -8.08 14.58 14.12
N THR A 214 -8.12 13.32 14.56
CA THR A 214 -9.20 12.37 14.26
C THR A 214 -9.86 11.92 15.54
N ARG A 215 -11.11 11.47 15.44
CA ARG A 215 -11.82 10.79 16.54
C ARG A 215 -12.33 9.43 16.09
N TYR A 216 -12.13 8.42 16.93
CA TYR A 216 -12.70 7.10 16.68
C TYR A 216 -14.23 7.17 16.74
N VAL A 217 -14.91 6.67 15.70
CA VAL A 217 -16.38 6.63 15.63
C VAL A 217 -17.02 5.93 16.84
N GLY A 218 -16.35 4.95 17.45
CA GLY A 218 -16.87 4.22 18.60
C GLY A 218 -17.00 5.05 19.88
N GLU A 219 -16.27 6.16 19.99
CA GLU A 219 -16.26 7.07 21.15
C GLU A 219 -17.27 8.21 21.03
N VAL A 220 -18.07 8.23 19.97
CA VAL A 220 -19.04 9.30 19.69
C VAL A 220 -20.43 8.85 20.12
N GLU A 221 -20.94 9.43 21.20
CA GLU A 221 -22.26 9.11 21.75
C GLU A 221 -23.39 9.75 20.94
N ASN A 222 -23.23 11.04 20.58
CA ASN A 222 -24.25 11.79 19.87
C ASN A 222 -24.12 11.65 18.36
N ARG A 223 -25.05 10.92 17.73
CA ARG A 223 -25.08 10.73 16.27
C ARG A 223 -25.20 12.02 15.46
N LYS A 224 -25.69 13.11 16.06
CA LYS A 224 -25.75 14.42 15.39
C LYS A 224 -24.36 15.01 15.11
N ASP A 225 -23.32 14.56 15.81
CA ASP A 225 -21.95 15.05 15.66
C ASP A 225 -21.30 14.63 14.33
N PHE A 226 -21.93 13.69 13.59
CA PHE A 226 -21.46 13.24 12.28
C PHE A 226 -21.95 14.11 11.11
N ALA A 227 -22.96 14.96 11.31
CA ALA A 227 -23.42 15.84 10.23
C ALA A 227 -22.31 16.80 9.80
N GLY A 228 -22.02 16.86 8.50
CA GLY A 228 -20.94 17.68 7.93
C GLY A 228 -19.51 17.17 8.19
N SER A 229 -19.34 16.01 8.84
CA SER A 229 -18.00 15.47 9.07
C SER A 229 -17.47 14.66 7.89
N LEU A 230 -16.16 14.44 7.87
CA LEU A 230 -15.51 13.43 7.04
C LEU A 230 -15.31 12.17 7.90
N ILE A 231 -15.69 11.02 7.36
CA ILE A 231 -15.54 9.71 8.00
C ILE A 231 -14.74 8.81 7.06
N ILE A 232 -13.64 8.25 7.55
CA ILE A 232 -12.81 7.33 6.77
C ILE A 232 -12.92 5.92 7.36
N ALA A 233 -13.22 4.96 6.48
CA ALA A 233 -13.51 3.59 6.88
C ALA A 233 -12.90 2.58 5.90
N PRO A 234 -12.62 1.35 6.36
CA PRO A 234 -12.24 0.27 5.47
C PRO A 234 -13.33 -0.08 4.44
N PRO A 235 -12.98 -0.65 3.27
CA PRO A 235 -13.94 -1.23 2.34
C PRO A 235 -14.89 -2.25 2.99
N SER A 236 -14.41 -3.02 3.97
CA SER A 236 -15.20 -4.02 4.71
C SER A 236 -16.33 -3.43 5.56
N ALA A 237 -16.32 -2.11 5.83
CA ALA A 237 -17.41 -1.43 6.53
C ALA A 237 -18.56 -1.02 5.59
N GLN A 238 -18.34 -1.04 4.27
CA GLN A 238 -19.34 -0.69 3.28
C GLN A 238 -20.54 -1.63 3.38
N ASP A 239 -21.75 -1.09 3.21
CA ASP A 239 -23.02 -1.84 3.22
C ASP A 239 -23.37 -2.55 4.55
N THR A 240 -22.60 -2.32 5.62
CA THR A 240 -22.89 -2.86 6.96
C THR A 240 -23.79 -1.91 7.77
N PRO A 241 -24.46 -2.38 8.84
CA PRO A 241 -25.22 -1.49 9.74
C PRO A 241 -24.41 -0.37 10.39
N TRP A 242 -23.07 -0.45 10.37
CA TRP A 242 -22.17 0.56 10.90
C TRP A 242 -22.39 1.93 10.25
N THR A 243 -22.58 1.98 8.93
CA THR A 243 -22.78 3.25 8.18
C THR A 243 -24.09 3.94 8.52
N ARG A 244 -25.10 3.20 8.99
CA ARG A 244 -26.42 3.77 9.40
C ARG A 244 -26.31 4.73 10.58
N ARG A 245 -25.20 4.68 11.34
CA ARG A 245 -24.94 5.59 12.48
C ARG A 245 -24.79 7.05 12.06
N PHE A 246 -24.45 7.31 10.80
CA PHE A 246 -24.13 8.65 10.29
C PHE A 246 -25.34 9.43 9.76
N GLY A 247 -26.55 8.86 9.84
CA GLY A 247 -27.76 9.52 9.35
C GLY A 247 -27.71 9.77 7.84
N ALA A 248 -28.05 10.98 7.41
CA ALA A 248 -27.90 11.39 6.02
C ALA A 248 -26.41 11.49 5.67
N HIS A 249 -25.96 10.70 4.70
CA HIS A 249 -24.56 10.65 4.30
C HIS A 249 -24.41 10.49 2.79
N SER A 250 -23.23 10.83 2.27
CA SER A 250 -22.81 10.51 0.91
C SER A 250 -21.55 9.66 0.97
N THR A 251 -21.46 8.67 0.09
CA THR A 251 -20.40 7.65 0.09
C THR A 251 -19.44 7.82 -1.08
N GLY A 252 -18.15 7.65 -0.79
CA GLY A 252 -17.07 7.65 -1.75
C GLY A 252 -16.21 6.41 -1.59
N PHE A 253 -15.63 5.92 -2.69
CA PHE A 253 -14.67 4.80 -2.67
C PHE A 253 -13.34 5.25 -3.28
N ALA A 254 -12.25 5.13 -2.52
CA ALA A 254 -10.91 5.50 -2.95
C ALA A 254 -10.12 4.29 -3.46
N SER A 255 -9.97 4.20 -4.78
CA SER A 255 -9.21 3.14 -5.45
C SER A 255 -8.83 3.53 -6.87
N GLY A 256 -7.66 3.10 -7.35
CA GLY A 256 -7.22 3.28 -8.73
C GLY A 256 -8.18 2.65 -9.73
N TRP A 257 -8.86 1.56 -9.34
CA TRP A 257 -9.87 0.89 -10.17
C TRP A 257 -11.11 1.76 -10.45
N MET A 258 -11.34 2.82 -9.68
CA MET A 258 -12.42 3.78 -9.93
C MET A 258 -12.25 4.55 -11.24
N ARG A 259 -11.08 4.45 -11.90
CA ARG A 259 -10.86 4.92 -13.26
C ARG A 259 -11.77 4.22 -14.27
N ILE A 260 -12.11 2.95 -14.07
CA ILE A 260 -12.95 2.17 -14.98
C ILE A 260 -14.43 2.30 -14.59
N ARG A 261 -15.26 2.77 -15.54
CA ARG A 261 -16.71 2.96 -15.33
C ARG A 261 -17.43 1.72 -14.78
N GLY A 262 -17.06 0.54 -15.26
CA GLY A 262 -17.65 -0.73 -14.81
C GLY A 262 -17.33 -1.08 -13.35
N ALA A 263 -16.12 -0.78 -12.88
CA ALA A 263 -15.73 -0.96 -11.48
C ALA A 263 -16.48 0.02 -10.56
N ARG A 264 -16.59 1.29 -10.96
CA ARG A 264 -17.36 2.30 -10.24
C ARG A 264 -18.83 1.90 -10.08
N ARG A 265 -19.46 1.40 -11.16
CA ARG A 265 -20.87 0.97 -11.12
C ARG A 265 -21.12 -0.20 -10.15
N ARG A 266 -20.19 -1.15 -10.07
CA ARG A 266 -20.30 -2.33 -9.19
C ARG A 266 -20.24 -1.99 -7.70
N ARG A 267 -19.59 -0.89 -7.32
CA ARG A 267 -19.43 -0.48 -5.92
C ARG A 267 -20.62 0.28 -5.33
N ALA A 268 -21.60 0.69 -6.14
CA ALA A 268 -22.82 1.38 -5.68
C ALA A 268 -22.56 2.58 -4.73
N VAL A 269 -21.47 3.31 -4.94
CA VAL A 269 -21.13 4.54 -4.21
C VAL A 269 -21.52 5.80 -4.98
N ASP A 270 -21.75 6.91 -4.28
CA ASP A 270 -22.09 8.19 -4.93
C ASP A 270 -20.89 8.73 -5.74
N ARG A 271 -19.67 8.59 -5.19
CA ARG A 271 -18.44 9.12 -5.81
C ARG A 271 -17.33 8.07 -5.89
N GLY A 272 -16.70 7.96 -7.06
CA GLY A 272 -15.43 7.24 -7.19
C GLY A 272 -14.29 8.24 -7.04
N ILE A 273 -13.32 7.93 -6.17
CA ILE A 273 -12.11 8.72 -5.95
C ILE A 273 -10.96 7.93 -6.56
N ILE A 274 -10.38 8.43 -7.66
CA ILE A 274 -9.32 7.75 -8.41
C ILE A 274 -7.99 7.99 -7.70
N LEU A 275 -7.81 7.31 -6.57
CA LEU A 275 -6.62 7.36 -5.74
C LEU A 275 -5.97 5.97 -5.69
N SER A 276 -4.70 5.90 -6.08
CA SER A 276 -3.90 4.69 -5.95
C SER A 276 -2.60 5.00 -5.20
N ASP A 277 -2.13 4.01 -4.44
CA ASP A 277 -0.81 4.02 -3.82
C ASP A 277 0.22 3.22 -4.64
N HIS A 278 -0.14 2.83 -5.86
CA HIS A 278 0.73 2.14 -6.81
C HIS A 278 1.01 3.01 -8.03
N ALA A 279 2.11 2.75 -8.72
CA ALA A 279 2.48 3.42 -9.94
C ALA A 279 1.41 3.24 -11.03
N ASP A 280 1.07 4.33 -11.73
CA ASP A 280 0.33 4.21 -12.98
C ASP A 280 1.26 3.77 -14.13
N TRP A 281 0.72 3.71 -15.35
CA TRP A 281 1.49 3.34 -16.52
C TRP A 281 2.71 4.24 -16.76
N ASP A 282 2.56 5.56 -16.63
CA ASP A 282 3.64 6.50 -16.95
C ASP A 282 4.72 6.49 -15.83
N GLU A 283 4.30 6.36 -14.57
CA GLU A 283 5.19 6.20 -13.41
C GLU A 283 5.96 4.88 -13.46
N LEU A 284 5.30 3.76 -13.80
CA LEU A 284 5.93 2.45 -13.96
C LEU A 284 7.07 2.50 -14.98
N LEU A 285 6.81 3.07 -16.16
CA LEU A 285 7.84 3.23 -17.20
C LEU A 285 8.95 4.20 -16.78
N THR A 286 8.62 5.25 -16.03
CA THR A 286 9.60 6.21 -15.51
C THR A 286 10.53 5.52 -14.50
N ALA A 287 9.97 4.76 -13.56
CA ALA A 287 10.73 4.00 -12.57
C ALA A 287 11.66 2.99 -13.23
N ILE A 288 11.14 2.15 -14.14
CA ILE A 288 11.91 1.15 -14.88
C ILE A 288 13.07 1.80 -15.65
N ASN A 289 12.87 2.97 -16.26
CA ASN A 289 13.95 3.64 -16.98
C ASN A 289 15.02 4.20 -16.03
N ALA A 290 14.62 4.72 -14.88
CA ALA A 290 15.52 5.31 -13.90
C ALA A 290 16.43 4.28 -13.20
N THR A 291 16.05 2.99 -13.19
CA THR A 291 16.91 1.91 -12.64
C THR A 291 18.08 1.53 -13.55
N GLU A 292 18.04 1.91 -14.84
CA GLU A 292 19.00 1.49 -15.86
C GLU A 292 19.16 -0.04 -15.96
N ALA A 293 18.17 -0.82 -15.48
CA ALA A 293 18.27 -2.26 -15.41
C ALA A 293 18.42 -2.92 -16.78
N GLU A 294 19.34 -3.87 -16.85
CA GLU A 294 19.56 -4.72 -18.02
C GLU A 294 18.46 -5.76 -18.15
N GLN A 295 17.93 -6.26 -17.03
CA GLN A 295 16.86 -7.25 -16.96
C GLN A 295 15.68 -6.73 -16.14
N ILE A 296 14.47 -6.86 -16.66
CA ILE A 296 13.24 -6.44 -15.98
C ILE A 296 12.34 -7.67 -15.79
N TRP A 297 11.98 -7.92 -14.53
CA TRP A 297 11.11 -9.02 -14.14
C TRP A 297 9.79 -8.42 -13.66
N VAL A 298 8.73 -8.65 -14.41
CA VAL A 298 7.43 -8.05 -14.12
C VAL A 298 6.55 -9.06 -13.39
N THR A 299 5.99 -8.64 -12.27
CA THR A 299 5.07 -9.41 -11.44
C THR A 299 3.88 -8.55 -11.01
N HIS A 300 2.86 -9.12 -10.36
CA HIS A 300 1.63 -8.48 -9.87
C HIS A 300 0.82 -7.73 -10.96
N GLY A 301 -0.45 -8.09 -11.17
CA GLY A 301 -1.34 -7.34 -12.07
C GLY A 301 -1.12 -7.59 -13.57
N SER A 302 -0.94 -6.53 -14.36
CA SER A 302 -1.02 -6.57 -15.84
C SER A 302 0.30 -6.99 -16.52
N ILE A 303 0.86 -8.11 -16.06
CA ILE A 303 2.21 -8.62 -16.41
C ILE A 303 2.43 -8.69 -17.93
N GLU A 304 1.58 -9.42 -18.65
CA GLU A 304 1.74 -9.67 -20.09
C GLU A 304 1.77 -8.38 -20.91
N THR A 305 0.94 -7.40 -20.55
CA THR A 305 0.88 -6.11 -21.26
C THR A 305 2.17 -5.33 -21.09
N VAL A 306 2.68 -5.23 -19.86
CA VAL A 306 3.93 -4.53 -19.56
C VAL A 306 5.11 -5.22 -20.21
N VAL A 307 5.22 -6.55 -20.08
CA VAL A 307 6.29 -7.34 -20.71
C VAL A 307 6.29 -7.15 -22.23
N LYS A 308 5.12 -7.23 -22.87
CA LYS A 308 4.99 -7.04 -24.32
C LYS A 308 5.44 -5.64 -24.75
N TYR A 309 5.06 -4.61 -24.02
CA TYR A 309 5.46 -3.23 -24.32
C TYR A 309 6.95 -3.00 -24.13
N LEU A 310 7.52 -3.45 -23.01
CA LEU A 310 8.96 -3.31 -22.74
C LEU A 310 9.80 -4.00 -23.83
N LYS A 311 9.40 -5.20 -24.27
CA LYS A 311 10.04 -5.88 -25.40
C LYS A 311 9.91 -5.10 -26.71
N SER A 312 8.76 -4.46 -26.97
CA SER A 312 8.59 -3.69 -28.22
C SER A 312 9.44 -2.43 -28.28
N ILE A 313 9.94 -1.94 -27.13
CA ILE A 313 10.93 -0.84 -27.06
C ILE A 313 12.37 -1.34 -26.81
N GLY A 314 12.64 -2.63 -26.99
CA GLY A 314 13.98 -3.21 -26.96
C GLY A 314 14.54 -3.52 -25.56
N LYS A 315 13.72 -3.52 -24.51
CA LYS A 315 14.14 -3.91 -23.15
C LYS A 315 14.02 -5.44 -22.96
N ASP A 316 14.95 -6.05 -22.20
CA ASP A 316 14.85 -7.46 -21.79
C ASP A 316 13.90 -7.60 -20.60
N ALA A 317 12.60 -7.76 -20.91
CA ALA A 317 11.55 -7.95 -19.93
C ALA A 317 11.00 -9.37 -19.93
N ARG A 318 10.68 -9.92 -18.76
CA ARG A 318 10.16 -11.28 -18.59
C ARG A 318 9.09 -11.31 -17.50
N PRO A 319 8.07 -12.18 -17.63
CA PRO A 319 7.15 -12.41 -16.54
C PRO A 319 7.89 -13.09 -15.38
N LEU A 320 7.51 -12.75 -14.16
CA LEU A 320 7.89 -13.45 -12.94
C LEU A 320 6.59 -13.95 -12.29
N GLU A 321 6.33 -15.24 -12.41
CA GLU A 321 5.17 -15.85 -11.76
C GLU A 321 5.37 -15.85 -10.24
N THR A 322 4.41 -15.27 -9.54
CA THR A 322 4.37 -15.21 -8.07
C THR A 322 2.98 -15.58 -7.58
N LYS A 323 2.84 -15.93 -6.29
CA LYS A 323 1.52 -16.15 -5.67
C LYS A 323 0.74 -14.87 -5.39
N PHE A 324 1.35 -13.71 -5.59
CA PHE A 324 0.63 -12.46 -5.53
C PHE A 324 -0.34 -12.36 -6.70
N VAL A 325 -1.63 -12.39 -6.38
CA VAL A 325 -2.72 -12.20 -7.35
C VAL A 325 -2.95 -10.68 -7.41
N GLY A 326 -2.94 -10.09 -8.60
CA GLY A 326 -3.06 -8.65 -8.74
C GLY A 326 -4.40 -8.14 -8.22
N ASP A 327 -4.37 -7.11 -7.38
CA ASP A 327 -5.52 -6.56 -6.67
C ASP A 327 -6.72 -6.33 -7.59
N SER A 328 -7.74 -7.17 -7.50
CA SER A 328 -9.03 -6.87 -8.12
C SER A 328 -9.91 -6.03 -7.20
N VAL A 329 -10.92 -5.36 -7.76
CA VAL A 329 -11.92 -4.62 -6.97
C VAL A 329 -12.59 -5.53 -5.93
N GLU A 330 -12.71 -6.83 -6.16
CA GLU A 330 -13.33 -7.77 -5.22
C GLU A 330 -12.35 -8.17 -4.12
N GLU A 331 -11.08 -8.36 -4.47
CA GLU A 331 -9.98 -8.64 -3.53
C GLU A 331 -9.72 -7.46 -2.58
N GLU A 332 -9.95 -6.20 -2.99
CA GLU A 332 -9.80 -5.07 -2.07
C GLU A 332 -10.80 -5.10 -0.89
N ARG A 333 -11.94 -5.78 -1.04
CA ARG A 333 -12.85 -6.05 0.09
C ARG A 333 -12.34 -7.21 0.93
N GLU A 334 -11.84 -8.26 0.29
CA GLU A 334 -11.44 -9.50 0.94
C GLU A 334 -10.14 -9.33 1.74
N GLN A 335 -9.12 -8.67 1.19
CA GLN A 335 -7.83 -8.41 1.86
C GLN A 335 -7.98 -7.60 3.16
N ASP A 336 -8.90 -6.63 3.17
CA ASP A 336 -9.19 -5.83 4.36
C ASP A 336 -10.08 -6.60 5.36
N SER A 337 -10.87 -7.57 4.90
CA SER A 337 -11.64 -8.49 5.75
C SER A 337 -10.84 -9.68 6.28
N GLY A 338 -9.79 -10.11 5.58
CA GLY A 338 -8.95 -11.26 5.87
C GLY A 338 -8.08 -11.08 7.12
N GLY A 339 -7.90 -9.84 7.57
CA GLY A 339 -7.43 -9.54 8.94
C GLY A 339 -8.41 -10.08 9.99
N ARG A 340 -9.72 -9.89 9.82
CA ARG A 340 -10.74 -10.28 10.81
C ARG A 340 -10.97 -11.79 10.91
N GLY A 341 -10.81 -12.54 9.80
CA GLY A 341 -11.04 -13.99 9.79
C GLY A 341 -10.04 -14.80 10.63
N ARG A 342 -8.83 -14.28 10.82
CA ARG A 342 -7.83 -14.84 11.76
C ARG A 342 -7.70 -14.05 13.07
N GLU A 343 -8.09 -12.76 13.09
CA GLU A 343 -8.09 -11.96 14.32
C GLU A 343 -9.26 -12.34 15.26
N ALA A 344 -10.44 -12.71 14.75
CA ALA A 344 -11.61 -12.96 15.61
C ALA A 344 -11.59 -14.29 16.39
N GLU A 345 -10.76 -15.27 15.99
CA GLU A 345 -10.63 -16.53 16.74
C GLU A 345 -9.59 -16.47 17.87
N GLU A 346 -8.67 -15.47 17.88
CA GLU A 346 -7.56 -15.42 18.85
C GLU A 346 -7.58 -14.24 19.83
N VAL A 347 -8.35 -13.16 19.58
CA VAL A 347 -8.58 -12.11 20.58
C VAL A 347 -10.00 -12.19 21.09
N GLY A 348 -10.17 -12.83 22.25
CA GLY A 348 -11.40 -12.79 23.04
C GLY A 348 -11.79 -11.34 23.33
N PHE A 349 -12.77 -10.86 22.58
CA PHE A 349 -13.65 -9.75 22.90
C PHE A 349 -15.10 -10.23 22.82
#